data_AF-A0A969H114-F1
#
_entry.id   AF-A0A969H114-F1
#
_cell.length_a   1.000
_cell.length_b   1.000
_cell.length_c   1.000
_cell.angle_alpha   90.00
_cell.angle_beta   90.00
_cell.angle_gamma   90.00
#
_symmetry.space_group_name_H-M   'P 1'
#
loop_
_entity.id
_entity.type
_entity.pdbx_description
1 polymer ?
#
loop_
_entity_poly.entity_id
_entity_poly.type
_entity_poly.pdbx_seq_one_letter_code
_entity_poly.pdbx_strand_id
1 'polypeptide(L)' 'MSVNLSAAQLLENRQVHRAVLDNGLVVLAVENSAADIISARIFVRAGGRYEPPEQAGLSHLLTSVLTKGTGNLSSL' A
#
# COMPACT_ATOMS: atom_id res chain seq x y z
N MET A 1 31.05 -23.54 -2.26
CA MET A 1 29.71 -24.06 -1.93
C MET A 1 28.72 -23.01 -2.40
N SER A 2 28.30 -23.11 -3.67
CA SER A 2 27.53 -22.05 -4.34
C SER A 2 26.06 -22.44 -4.29
N VAL A 3 25.27 -21.76 -3.46
CA VAL A 3 23.83 -22.02 -3.36
C VAL A 3 23.14 -21.26 -4.50
N ASN A 4 22.78 -21.97 -5.58
CA ASN A 4 21.88 -21.45 -6.61
C ASN A 4 20.45 -21.50 -6.06
N LEU A 5 20.00 -20.40 -5.44
CA LEU A 5 18.59 -20.22 -5.07
C LEU A 5 17.85 -19.69 -6.29
N SER A 6 16.89 -20.48 -6.81
CA SER A 6 16.03 -20.02 -7.90
C SER A 6 15.13 -18.87 -7.42
N ALA A 7 14.82 -17.91 -8.31
CA ALA A 7 13.96 -16.77 -8.00
C ALA A 7 12.55 -17.20 -7.49
N ALA A 8 12.09 -18.39 -7.87
CA ALA A 8 10.85 -18.99 -7.38
C ALA A 8 10.92 -19.38 -5.89
N GLN A 9 12.04 -19.95 -5.44
CA GLN A 9 12.25 -20.32 -4.03
C GLN A 9 12.39 -19.09 -3.11
N LEU A 10 12.92 -17.98 -3.63
CA LEU A 10 12.93 -16.69 -2.92
C LEU A 10 11.55 -16.05 -2.78
N LEU A 11 10.55 -16.48 -3.57
CA LEU A 11 9.16 -16.04 -3.43
C LEU A 11 8.39 -16.92 -2.44
N GLU A 12 8.65 -18.24 -2.44
CA GLU A 12 8.01 -19.20 -1.53
C GLU A 12 8.39 -19.00 -0.07
N ASN A 13 9.60 -18.53 0.23
CA ASN A 13 10.08 -18.39 1.61
C ASN A 13 9.96 -16.96 2.17
N ARG A 14 9.13 -16.10 1.56
CA ARG A 14 8.92 -14.74 2.05
C ARG A 14 7.99 -14.75 3.24
N GLN A 15 8.56 -14.67 4.43
CA GLN A 15 7.79 -14.49 5.66
C GLN A 15 7.07 -13.14 5.60
N VAL A 16 5.73 -13.18 5.60
CA VAL A 16 4.90 -11.98 5.70
C VAL A 16 4.82 -11.60 7.18
N HIS A 17 5.36 -10.44 7.52
CA HIS A 17 5.17 -9.85 8.84
C HIS A 17 3.84 -9.11 8.87
N ARG A 18 2.94 -9.55 9.75
CA ARG A 18 1.64 -8.92 9.97
C ARG A 18 1.63 -8.19 11.31
N ALA A 19 1.30 -6.91 11.28
CA ALA A 19 1.04 -6.11 12.48
C ALA A 19 -0.36 -5.49 12.42
N VAL A 20 -1.00 -5.35 13.57
CA VAL A 20 -2.22 -4.55 13.73
C VAL A 20 -1.85 -3.37 14.62
N LEU A 21 -2.03 -2.16 14.13
CA LEU A 21 -1.76 -0.93 14.88
C LEU A 21 -2.90 -0.67 15.87
N ASP A 22 -2.66 0.20 16.86
CA ASP A 22 -3.65 0.55 17.88
C ASP A 22 -4.94 1.15 17.29
N ASN A 23 -4.86 1.76 16.11
CA ASN A 23 -6.02 2.28 15.38
C ASN A 23 -6.73 1.25 14.49
N GLY A 24 -6.34 -0.02 14.54
CA GLY A 24 -6.93 -1.12 13.79
C GLY A 24 -6.41 -1.30 12.36
N LEU A 25 -5.47 -0.47 11.88
CA LEU A 25 -4.84 -0.68 10.58
C LEU A 25 -4.01 -1.96 10.56
N VAL A 26 -4.20 -2.77 9.52
CA VAL A 26 -3.40 -3.98 9.27
C VAL A 26 -2.25 -3.63 8.35
N VAL A 27 -1.02 -3.84 8.82
CA VAL A 27 0.21 -3.67 8.05
C VAL A 27 0.75 -5.04 7.68
N LEU A 28 1.03 -5.25 6.40
CA LEU A 28 1.71 -6.43 5.87
C LEU A 28 3.04 -5.97 5.29
N ALA A 29 4.14 -6.50 5.85
CA ALA A 29 5.49 -6.20 5.41
C ALA A 29 6.20 -7.48 4.97
N VAL A 30 6.94 -7.38 3.88
CA VAL A 30 7.75 -8.46 3.33
C VAL A 30 9.11 -7.89 2.99
N GLU A 31 10.15 -8.47 3.59
CA GLU A 31 11.52 -8.11 3.25
C GLU A 31 11.87 -8.61 1.84
N ASN A 32 12.56 -7.76 1.07
CA ASN A 32 13.05 -8.10 -0.26
C ASN A 32 14.54 -7.78 -0.37
N SER A 33 15.38 -8.69 0.09
CA SER A 33 16.85 -8.54 0.02
C SER A 33 17.43 -8.46 -1.40
N ALA A 34 16.62 -8.74 -2.42
CA ALA A 34 17.03 -8.67 -3.82
C ALA A 34 16.96 -7.24 -4.40
N ALA A 35 16.34 -6.27 -3.73
CA ALA A 35 16.20 -4.91 -4.24
C ALA A 35 16.35 -3.86 -3.12
N ASP A 36 17.24 -2.89 -3.31
CA ASP A 36 17.46 -1.77 -2.39
C ASP A 36 16.43 -0.64 -2.61
N ILE A 37 15.14 -1.01 -2.57
CA ILE A 37 14.01 -0.10 -2.72
C ILE A 37 12.88 -0.50 -1.78
N ILE A 38 12.06 0.47 -1.41
CA ILE A 38 10.82 0.26 -0.66
C ILE A 38 9.64 0.52 -1.59
N SER A 39 8.68 -0.40 -1.62
CA SER A 39 7.38 -0.20 -2.25
C SER A 39 6.29 -0.37 -1.20
N ALA A 40 5.41 0.63 -1.10
CA ALA A 40 4.28 0.62 -0.20
C ALA A 40 2.99 0.81 -0.99
N ARG A 41 1.91 0.17 -0.52
CA ARG A 41 0.55 0.36 -1.05
C ARG A 41 -0.42 0.45 0.12
N ILE A 42 -1.41 1.30 -0.03
CA ILE A 42 -2.51 1.46 0.93
C ILE A 42 -3.79 1.03 0.22
N PHE A 43 -4.54 0.13 0.86
CA PHE A 43 -5.84 -0.31 0.38
C PHE A 43 -6.93 0.27 1.27
N VAL A 44 -7.82 1.05 0.68
CA VAL A 44 -8.95 1.65 1.39
C VAL A 44 -10.23 1.02 0.86
N ARG A 45 -11.08 0.52 1.77
CA ARG A 45 -12.41 0.01 1.43
C ARG A 45 -13.39 1.16 1.20
N ALA A 46 -13.20 1.89 0.10
CA ALA A 46 -14.02 3.02 -0.31
C ALA A 46 -14.13 3.06 -1.85
N GLY A 47 -14.87 4.02 -2.40
CA GLY A 47 -15.04 4.22 -3.83
C GLY A 47 -16.49 4.51 -4.22
N GLY A 48 -16.72 4.76 -5.51
CA GLY A 48 -18.03 5.17 -6.05
C GLY A 48 -19.20 4.25 -5.71
N ARG A 49 -18.96 2.97 -5.41
CA ARG A 49 -19.99 2.04 -4.93
C ARG A 49 -20.65 2.49 -3.61
N TYR A 50 -19.95 3.26 -2.81
CA TYR A 50 -20.43 3.77 -1.52
C TYR A 50 -20.96 5.21 -1.61
N GLU A 51 -20.99 5.80 -2.81
CA GLU A 51 -21.51 7.15 -3.02
C GLU A 51 -23.02 7.11 -3.26
N PRO A 52 -23.81 7.95 -2.56
CA PRO A 52 -25.19 8.18 -2.95
C PRO A 52 -25.24 8.93 -4.29
N PRO A 53 -26.34 8.84 -5.05
CA PRO A 53 -26.45 9.47 -6.37
C PRO A 53 -26.12 10.97 -6.39
N GLU A 54 -26.52 11.70 -5.34
CA GLU A 54 -26.26 13.13 -5.17
C GLU A 54 -24.78 13.50 -4.93
N GLN A 55 -23.91 12.53 -4.63
CA GLN A 55 -22.48 12.72 -4.39
C GLN A 55 -21.60 11.96 -5.39
N ALA A 56 -22.17 11.53 -6.52
CA ALA A 56 -21.44 10.80 -7.55
C ALA A 56 -20.16 11.55 -8.00
N GLY A 57 -19.03 10.84 -7.97
CA GLY A 57 -17.72 11.36 -8.35
C GLY A 57 -16.85 11.82 -7.17
N LEU A 58 -17.34 11.80 -5.93
CA LEU A 58 -16.59 12.27 -4.77
C LEU A 58 -15.28 11.53 -4.54
N SER A 59 -15.29 10.19 -4.62
CA SER A 59 -14.08 9.36 -4.48
C SER A 59 -13.10 9.62 -5.62
N HIS A 60 -13.61 9.86 -6.84
CA HIS A 60 -12.75 10.19 -7.97
C HIS A 60 -12.05 11.53 -7.75
N LEU A 61 -12.79 12.55 -7.33
CA LEU A 61 -12.24 13.86 -6.97
C LEU A 61 -11.19 13.71 -5.86
N LEU A 62 -11.52 13.01 -4.77
CA LEU A 62 -10.61 12.73 -3.66
C LEU A 62 -9.29 12.13 -4.17
N THR A 63 -9.35 11.08 -5.00
CA THR A 63 -8.13 10.45 -5.55
C THR A 63 -7.33 11.36 -6.46
N SER A 64 -7.99 12.24 -7.21
CA SER A 64 -7.34 13.19 -8.12
C SER A 64 -6.56 14.29 -7.38
N VAL A 65 -6.99 14.62 -6.16
CA VAL A 65 -6.35 15.69 -5.36
C VAL A 65 -5.54 15.16 -4.18
N LEU A 66 -5.51 13.85 -3.94
CA LEU A 66 -4.86 13.23 -2.78
C LEU A 66 -3.37 13.58 -2.66
N THR A 67 -2.71 13.88 -3.78
CA THR A 67 -1.28 14.22 -3.84
C THR A 67 -1.00 15.73 -3.81
N LYS A 68 -2.02 16.57 -3.62
CA LYS A 68 -1.90 18.05 -3.67
C LYS A 68 -1.49 18.68 -2.33
N GLY A 69 -0.83 17.91 -1.48
CA GLY A 69 -0.32 18.35 -0.18
C GLY A 69 -1.07 17.76 1.00
N THR A 70 -0.52 17.96 2.17
CA THR A 70 -1.04 17.52 3.48
C THR A 70 -0.93 18.69 4.46
N GLY A 71 -1.45 18.53 5.69
CA GLY A 71 -1.32 19.57 6.71
C GLY A 71 0.12 19.95 7.06
N ASN A 72 1.10 19.07 6.80
CA ASN A 72 2.50 19.28 7.16
C ASN A 72 3.45 19.38 5.95
N LEU A 73 3.01 19.02 4.74
CA LEU A 73 3.83 19.02 3.53
C LEU A 73 3.05 19.63 2.35
N SER A 74 3.63 20.65 1.74
CA SER A 74 3.12 21.24 0.49
C SER A 74 3.38 20.31 -0.71
N SER A 75 2.59 20.43 -1.78
CA SER A 75 2.89 19.81 -3.08
C SER A 75 3.71 20.69 -4.03
N LEU A 76 4.13 21.88 -3.56
CA LEU A 76 5.02 22.81 -4.26
C LEU A 76 6.47 22.62 -3.83
#